data_AF-A0A453EMQ0-F1
#
_entry.id   AF-A0A453EMQ0-F1
#
_cell.length_a   1.000
_cell.length_b   1.000
_cell.length_c   1.000
_cell.angle_alpha   90.00
_cell.angle_beta   90.00
_cell.angle_gamma   90.00
#
_symmetry.space_group_name_H-M   'P 1'
#
loop_
_entity.id
_entity.type
_entity.pdbx_description
1 polymer ?
#
loop_
_entity_poly.entity_id
_entity_poly.type
_entity_poly.pdbx_seq_one_letter_code
_entity_poly.pdbx_strand_id
1 'polypeptide(L)'
;WLSPQIIGDFTAYADVCFREFGDRVTNWTTLNEPNALVSVGYDAGIGPPGRCSKPFGFADCSCGDSVNEPYVVAHNCLLAHTSAVSLYRRKYQVLGSSLLWRLPTCDEGEYWLQVAKIFSKPV
;
A
#
# COMPACT_ATOMS: atom_id res chain seq x y z
N TRP A 1 0.55 -3.86 -8.84
CA TRP A 1 -0.34 -3.86 -7.66
C TRP A 1 -1.79 -4.27 -7.95
N LEU A 2 -2.21 -4.40 -9.23
CA LEU A 2 -3.56 -4.87 -9.57
C LEU A 2 -3.79 -6.36 -9.31
N SER A 3 -2.78 -7.20 -9.52
CA SER A 3 -2.88 -8.64 -9.25
C SER A 3 -2.77 -8.93 -7.75
N PRO A 4 -3.65 -9.78 -7.16
CA PRO A 4 -3.55 -10.19 -5.76
C PRO A 4 -2.28 -11.00 -5.44
N GLN A 5 -1.59 -11.52 -6.46
CA GLN A 5 -0.28 -12.19 -6.29
C GLN A 5 0.75 -11.28 -5.61
N ILE A 6 0.61 -9.95 -5.77
CA ILE A 6 1.50 -8.97 -5.15
C ILE A 6 1.59 -9.10 -3.62
N ILE A 7 0.54 -9.62 -2.97
CA ILE A 7 0.52 -9.84 -1.52
C ILE A 7 1.59 -10.87 -1.15
N GLY A 8 1.66 -11.98 -1.89
CA GLY A 8 2.65 -13.03 -1.70
C GLY A 8 4.05 -12.55 -2.03
N ASP A 9 4.22 -11.91 -3.19
CA ASP A 9 5.51 -11.39 -3.64
C ASP A 9 6.08 -10.35 -2.67
N PHE A 10 5.26 -9.42 -2.21
CA PHE A 10 5.66 -8.41 -1.24
C PHE A 10 5.98 -9.03 0.13
N THR A 11 5.23 -10.05 0.55
CA THR A 11 5.52 -10.78 1.79
C THR A 11 6.86 -11.51 1.71
N ALA A 12 7.18 -12.13 0.58
CA ALA A 12 8.46 -12.79 0.35
C ALA A 12 9.62 -11.78 0.33
N TYR A 13 9.43 -10.63 -0.32
CA TYR A 13 10.39 -9.52 -0.29
C TYR A 13 10.65 -9.04 1.15
N ALA A 14 9.58 -8.82 1.92
CA ALA A 14 9.70 -8.41 3.32
C ALA A 14 10.41 -9.47 4.19
N ASP A 15 10.16 -10.77 3.96
CA ASP A 15 10.86 -11.86 4.68
C ASP A 15 12.37 -11.79 4.50
N VAL A 16 12.83 -11.56 3.26
CA VAL A 16 14.25 -11.37 2.96
C VAL A 16 14.78 -10.13 3.67
N CYS A 17 14.11 -8.98 3.57
CA CYS A 17 14.56 -7.76 4.24
C CYS A 17 14.69 -7.93 5.75
N PHE A 18 13.69 -8.52 6.41
CA PHE A 18 13.72 -8.75 7.85
C PHE A 18 14.83 -9.73 8.25
N ARG A 19 15.06 -10.79 7.46
CA ARG A 19 16.11 -11.76 7.73
C ARG A 19 17.52 -11.16 7.59
N GLU A 20 17.77 -10.41 6.53
CA GLU A 20 19.12 -9.93 6.19
C GLU A 20 19.50 -8.65 6.96
N PHE A 21 18.52 -7.84 7.39
CA PHE A 21 18.79 -6.54 8.02
C PHE A 21 18.15 -6.35 9.40
N GLY A 22 17.33 -7.30 9.87
CA GLY A 22 16.63 -7.20 11.15
C GLY A 22 17.56 -7.18 12.38
N ASP A 23 18.83 -7.55 12.23
CA ASP A 23 19.86 -7.44 13.25
C ASP A 23 20.24 -5.98 13.58
N ARG A 24 20.11 -5.08 12.59
CA ARG A 24 20.49 -3.66 12.69
C ARG A 24 19.28 -2.72 12.59
N VAL A 25 18.27 -3.11 11.81
CA VAL A 25 17.08 -2.30 11.55
C VAL A 25 15.98 -2.69 12.52
N THR A 26 15.73 -1.84 13.50
CA THR A 26 14.72 -2.04 14.54
C THR A 26 13.38 -1.36 14.21
N ASN A 27 13.37 -0.46 13.23
CA ASN A 27 12.20 0.31 12.83
C ASN A 27 11.92 0.11 11.34
N TRP A 28 10.72 -0.37 11.04
CA TRP A 28 10.33 -0.73 9.69
C TRP A 28 9.11 0.06 9.23
N THR A 29 9.13 0.48 7.97
CA THR A 29 7.95 0.96 7.24
C THR A 29 7.76 0.07 6.03
N THR A 30 6.54 -0.41 5.83
CA THR A 30 6.23 -1.39 4.77
C THR A 30 5.99 -0.70 3.43
N LEU A 31 5.06 0.25 3.37
CA LEU A 31 4.81 1.04 2.17
C LEU A 31 4.97 2.52 2.51
N ASN A 32 5.50 3.27 1.55
CA ASN A 32 5.50 4.72 1.57
C ASN A 32 4.32 5.22 0.73
N GLU A 33 3.46 6.04 1.33
CA GLU A 33 2.39 6.79 0.62
C GLU A 33 1.60 5.96 -0.41
N PRO A 34 0.85 4.92 0.02
CA PRO A 34 0.04 4.14 -0.91
C PRO A 34 -1.07 4.99 -1.55
N ASN A 35 -1.48 6.09 -0.91
CA ASN A 35 -2.39 7.07 -1.47
C ASN A 35 -1.81 7.68 -2.75
N ALA A 36 -0.55 8.09 -2.74
CA ALA A 36 0.11 8.64 -3.92
C ALA A 36 0.25 7.55 -4.99
N LEU A 37 0.63 6.33 -4.61
CA LEU A 37 0.71 5.21 -5.56
C LEU A 37 -0.64 4.94 -6.26
N VAL A 38 -1.74 5.00 -5.50
CA VAL A 38 -3.10 4.80 -6.00
C VAL A 38 -3.52 5.98 -6.89
N SER A 39 -3.53 7.19 -6.34
CA SER A 39 -4.06 8.37 -7.03
C SER A 39 -3.20 8.78 -8.22
N VAL A 40 -1.87 8.79 -8.08
CA VAL A 40 -0.97 9.26 -9.15
C VAL A 40 -0.78 8.18 -10.23
N GLY A 41 -0.80 6.90 -9.84
CA GLY A 41 -0.48 5.79 -10.75
C GLY A 41 -1.67 5.13 -11.45
N TYR A 42 -2.86 5.11 -10.82
CA TYR A 42 -4.03 4.36 -11.30
C TYR A 42 -5.31 5.20 -11.44
N ASP A 43 -5.30 6.47 -11.01
CA ASP A 43 -6.41 7.41 -11.23
C ASP A 43 -6.00 8.56 -12.15
N ALA A 44 -5.02 9.37 -11.73
CA ALA A 44 -4.51 10.51 -12.51
C ALA A 44 -3.66 10.06 -13.72
N GLY A 45 -3.03 8.89 -13.64
CA GLY A 45 -2.17 8.33 -14.68
C GLY A 45 -0.90 9.12 -14.98
N ILE A 46 -0.47 10.00 -14.08
CA ILE A 46 0.74 10.84 -14.24
C ILE A 46 2.01 10.05 -13.87
N GLY A 47 1.90 9.19 -12.84
CA GLY A 47 3.01 8.39 -12.35
C GLY A 47 2.92 6.95 -12.83
N PRO A 48 4.00 6.16 -12.74
CA PRO A 48 3.97 4.75 -13.13
C PRO A 48 2.90 3.96 -12.35
N PRO A 49 2.16 3.04 -12.98
CA PRO A 49 2.26 2.60 -14.38
C PRO A 49 1.54 3.48 -15.40
N GLY A 50 0.98 4.62 -15.01
CA GLY A 50 0.35 5.59 -15.91
C GLY A 50 -1.04 5.13 -16.38
N ARG A 51 -1.78 4.43 -15.52
CA ARG A 51 -3.11 3.90 -15.85
C ARG A 51 -4.18 4.87 -15.40
N CYS A 52 -5.16 5.11 -16.27
CA CYS A 52 -6.31 5.98 -16.00
C CYS A 52 -7.39 5.78 -17.07
N SER A 53 -8.58 6.34 -16.87
CA SER A 53 -9.68 6.30 -17.84
C SER A 53 -10.53 7.56 -17.80
N LYS A 54 -10.99 8.03 -18.97
CA LYS A 54 -11.90 9.19 -19.10
C LYS A 54 -13.21 8.96 -18.33
N PRO A 55 -13.82 10.01 -17.74
CA PRO A 55 -13.41 11.42 -17.78
C PRO A 55 -12.30 11.79 -16.77
N PHE A 56 -11.80 10.83 -16.00
CA PHE A 56 -10.73 11.02 -15.03
C PHE A 56 -9.34 10.93 -15.69
N GLY A 57 -8.30 11.24 -14.94
CA GLY A 57 -6.93 11.31 -15.44
C GLY A 57 -6.50 12.71 -15.85
N PHE A 58 -5.20 12.97 -15.78
CA PHE A 58 -4.59 14.27 -16.10
C PHE A 58 -3.98 14.31 -17.52
N ALA A 59 -3.64 13.14 -18.07
CA ALA A 59 -3.05 12.98 -19.41
C ALA A 59 -4.01 12.22 -20.35
N ASP A 60 -3.63 12.05 -21.63
CA ASP A 60 -4.37 11.19 -22.55
C ASP A 60 -4.28 9.72 -22.12
N CYS A 61 -5.25 9.33 -21.30
CA CYS A 61 -5.43 7.98 -20.79
C CYS A 61 -5.76 7.02 -21.92
N SER A 62 -4.81 6.15 -22.27
CA SER A 62 -4.97 5.12 -23.29
C SER A 62 -5.36 3.76 -22.70
N CYS A 63 -5.17 3.55 -21.39
CA CYS A 63 -5.50 2.29 -20.72
C CYS A 63 -5.70 2.48 -19.20
N GLY A 64 -6.58 1.66 -18.62
CA GLY A 64 -6.89 1.70 -17.19
C GLY A 64 -8.39 1.75 -16.93
N ASP A 65 -8.73 1.80 -15.65
CA ASP A 65 -10.09 2.02 -15.16
C ASP A 65 -10.01 2.78 -13.83
N SER A 66 -10.09 4.11 -13.91
CA SER A 66 -10.01 5.03 -12.77
C SER A 66 -11.17 4.83 -11.77
N VAL A 67 -12.25 4.14 -12.15
CA VAL A 67 -13.37 3.85 -11.24
C VAL A 67 -13.05 2.65 -10.35
N ASN A 68 -12.33 1.65 -10.87
CA ASN A 68 -12.12 0.38 -10.16
C ASN A 68 -10.66 0.13 -9.73
N GLU A 69 -9.69 0.40 -10.60
CA GLU A 69 -8.27 0.10 -10.37
C GLU A 69 -7.69 0.74 -9.11
N PRO A 70 -7.97 2.02 -8.79
CA PRO A 70 -7.49 2.64 -7.56
C PRO A 70 -7.87 1.85 -6.30
N TYR A 71 -9.10 1.37 -6.22
CA TYR A 71 -9.60 0.62 -5.06
C TYR A 71 -9.00 -0.79 -4.98
N VAL A 72 -8.83 -1.46 -6.11
CA VAL A 72 -8.16 -2.77 -6.17
C VAL A 72 -6.71 -2.65 -5.69
N VAL A 73 -6.00 -1.63 -6.15
CA VAL A 73 -4.62 -1.35 -5.75
C VAL A 73 -4.54 -1.00 -4.27
N ALA A 74 -5.40 -0.11 -3.78
CA ALA A 74 -5.45 0.26 -2.37
C ALA A 74 -5.71 -0.96 -1.47
N HIS A 75 -6.66 -1.81 -1.87
CA HIS A 75 -6.97 -3.06 -1.15
C HIS A 75 -5.76 -3.99 -1.10
N ASN A 76 -5.10 -4.22 -2.22
CA ASN A 76 -3.91 -5.07 -2.27
C ASN A 76 -2.73 -4.49 -1.46
N CYS A 77 -2.55 -3.16 -1.44
CA CYS A 77 -1.58 -2.51 -0.57
C CYS A 77 -1.87 -2.77 0.92
N LEU A 78 -3.13 -2.68 1.35
CA LEU A 78 -3.53 -2.99 2.72
C LEU A 78 -3.30 -4.47 3.08
N LEU A 79 -3.65 -5.39 2.19
CA LEU A 79 -3.40 -6.82 2.41
C LEU A 79 -1.90 -7.15 2.43
N ALA A 80 -1.10 -6.57 1.54
CA ALA A 80 0.34 -6.73 1.53
C ALA A 80 0.97 -6.18 2.83
N HIS A 81 0.53 -5.01 3.29
CA HIS A 81 0.93 -4.43 4.58
C HIS A 81 0.64 -5.39 5.74
N THR A 82 -0.61 -5.83 5.87
CA THR A 82 -1.04 -6.71 6.98
C THR A 82 -0.35 -8.07 6.95
N SER A 83 -0.08 -8.61 5.76
CA SER A 83 0.69 -9.85 5.59
C SER A 83 2.14 -9.69 6.05
N ALA A 84 2.84 -8.64 5.61
CA ALA A 84 4.21 -8.35 6.04
C ALA A 84 4.31 -8.06 7.56
N VAL A 85 3.35 -7.33 8.13
CA VAL A 85 3.27 -7.09 9.59
C VAL A 85 3.07 -8.40 10.33
N SER A 86 2.15 -9.24 9.87
CA SER A 86 1.88 -10.55 10.46
C SER A 86 3.09 -11.48 10.41
N LEU A 87 3.87 -11.43 9.34
CA LEU A 87 5.15 -12.13 9.23
C LEU A 87 6.16 -11.60 10.26
N TYR A 88 6.36 -10.29 10.31
CA TYR A 88 7.29 -9.64 11.23
C TYR A 88 7.00 -10.01 12.69
N ARG A 89 5.74 -9.85 13.12
CA ARG A 89 5.32 -10.15 14.50
C ARG A 89 5.53 -11.61 14.90
N ARG A 90 5.31 -12.55 13.97
CA ARG A 90 5.43 -13.99 14.25
C ARG A 90 6.87 -14.49 14.24
N LYS A 91 7.74 -13.92 13.40
CA LYS A 91 9.06 -14.48 13.12
C LYS A 91 10.23 -13.60 13.57
N TYR A 92 10.05 -12.29 13.64
CA TYR A 92 11.16 -11.32 13.78
C TYR A 92 10.99 -10.29 14.89
N GLN A 93 9.83 -10.22 15.56
CA GLN A 93 9.62 -9.25 16.62
C GLN A 93 10.39 -9.66 17.88
N VAL A 94 11.42 -8.88 18.21
CA VAL A 94 12.22 -8.99 19.43
C VAL A 94 11.83 -7.84 20.37
N LEU A 95 12.03 -7.99 21.68
CA LEU A 95 11.76 -6.92 22.66
C LEU A 95 12.45 -5.61 22.23
N GLY A 96 11.65 -4.57 21.95
CA GLY A 96 12.12 -3.23 21.58
C GLY A 96 12.05 -2.85 20.08
N SER A 97 11.72 -3.78 19.18
CA SER A 97 11.59 -3.49 17.74
C SER A 97 10.16 -3.13 17.34
N SER A 98 9.97 -2.10 16.50
CA SER A 98 8.65 -1.58 16.10
C SER A 98 8.48 -1.55 14.57
N LEU A 99 7.30 -1.97 14.10
CA LEU A 99 6.93 -1.88 12.69
C LEU A 99 5.78 -0.88 12.57
N LEU A 100 6.05 0.25 11.92
CA LEU A 100 5.18 1.41 11.85
C LEU A 100 4.64 1.63 10.44
N TRP A 101 3.38 2.03 10.38
CA TRP A 101 2.79 2.67 9.21
C TRP A 101 3.04 4.18 9.31
N ARG A 102 3.67 4.80 8.29
CA ARG A 102 3.82 6.26 8.24
C ARG A 102 2.66 6.82 7.42
N LEU A 103 1.72 7.50 8.08
CA LEU A 103 0.62 8.20 7.41
C LEU A 103 1.15 9.40 6.61
N PRO A 104 0.47 9.84 5.54
CA PRO A 104 0.84 11.05 4.80
C PRO A 104 0.66 12.30 5.67
N THR A 105 1.37 13.37 5.30
CA THR A 105 1.28 14.71 5.90
C THR A 105 -0.15 15.26 5.91
N CYS A 106 -0.46 16.12 6.89
CA CYS A 106 -1.79 16.61 7.30
C CYS A 106 -2.80 17.06 6.23
N ASP A 107 -2.42 17.25 4.96
CA ASP A 107 -3.29 17.83 3.94
C ASP A 107 -4.25 16.83 3.26
N GLU A 108 -4.10 15.52 3.48
CA GLU A 108 -4.87 14.44 2.80
C GLU A 108 -5.88 13.71 3.73
N GLY A 109 -6.15 14.26 4.92
CA GLY A 109 -6.83 13.56 6.02
C GLY A 109 -8.30 13.17 5.78
N GLU A 110 -9.03 13.89 4.92
CA GLU A 110 -10.48 13.69 4.76
C GLU A 110 -10.86 12.45 3.95
N TYR A 111 -10.07 12.12 2.92
CA TYR A 111 -10.31 10.94 2.08
C TYR A 111 -10.15 9.64 2.88
N TRP A 112 -9.18 9.59 3.79
CA TRP A 112 -8.88 8.40 4.58
C TRP A 112 -9.80 8.18 5.77
N LEU A 113 -10.41 9.23 6.34
CA LEU A 113 -11.50 9.04 7.30
C LEU A 113 -12.68 8.28 6.68
N GLN A 114 -12.93 8.47 5.38
CA GLN A 114 -13.99 7.75 4.68
C GLN A 114 -13.59 6.30 4.39
N VAL A 115 -12.37 6.08 3.90
CA VAL A 115 -11.85 4.72 3.61
C VAL A 115 -11.72 3.88 4.88
N ALA A 116 -11.16 4.43 5.96
CA ALA A 116 -11.03 3.72 7.24
C ALA A 116 -12.41 3.37 7.84
N LYS A 117 -13.41 4.25 7.71
CA LYS A 117 -14.80 3.99 8.17
C LYS A 117 -15.51 2.88 7.38
N ILE A 118 -15.13 2.67 6.11
CA ILE A 118 -15.67 1.58 5.28
C ILE A 118 -15.11 0.24 5.74
N PHE A 119 -13.82 0.18 6.09
CA PHE A 119 -13.13 -1.07 6.43
C PHE A 119 -13.05 -1.37 7.94
N SER A 120 -13.49 -0.46 8.82
CA SER A 120 -13.59 -0.69 10.26
C SER A 120 -14.88 -1.37 10.70
N LYS A 121 -15.80 -1.70 9.77
CA LYS A 121 -16.97 -2.50 10.10
C LYS A 121 -16.58 -3.98 10.18
N PRO A 122 -16.85 -4.66 11.30
CA PRO A 122 -16.69 -6.11 11.35
C PRO A 122 -17.63 -6.75 10.32
N VAL A 123 -17.14 -7.80 9.66
CA VAL A 123 -17.97 -8.71 8.85
C VAL A 123 -19.02 -9.37 9.73
#